data_AF-A0A0B6ZNE1-F1
#
_entry.id   AF-A0A0B6ZNE1-F1
#
_cell.length_a   1.000
_cell.length_b   1.000
_cell.length_c   1.000
_cell.angle_alpha   90.00
_cell.angle_beta   90.00
_cell.angle_gamma   90.00
#
_symmetry.space_group_name_H-M   'P 1'
#
loop_
_entity.id
_entity.type
_entity.pdbx_description
1 polymer ?
#
loop_
_entity_poly.entity_id
_entity_poly.type
_entity_poly.pdbx_seq_one_letter_code
_entity_poly.pdbx_strand_id
1 'polypeptide(L)'
;MVHVGVSGVAHKLTLEQQAHNDGYDRCDMQGMVPTTRLCVDESCHHLIVSSIDMSLVCKDVNEANLKVSSVVSHDPGRYLCDFTYFLSLHTNKDCSAFIHVPPLDAPYTASELAVGLRTAICAMLKQVLV
;
A
#
# COMPACT_ATOMS: atom_id res chain seq x y z
N MET A 1 -7.47 -1.69 -8.47
CA MET A 1 -6.03 -1.56 -8.75
C MET A 1 -5.24 -1.88 -7.49
N VAL A 2 -4.16 -2.66 -7.58
CA VAL A 2 -3.29 -2.94 -6.43
C VAL A 2 -1.88 -2.48 -6.77
N HIS A 3 -1.38 -1.52 -6.00
CA HIS A 3 0.00 -1.04 -6.10
C HIS A 3 0.89 -1.82 -5.16
N VAL A 4 2.14 -2.04 -5.58
CA VAL A 4 3.16 -2.72 -4.78
C VAL A 4 4.43 -1.90 -4.79
N GLY A 5 4.92 -1.53 -3.60
CA GLY A 5 6.15 -0.76 -3.41
C GLY A 5 7.15 -1.49 -2.54
N VAL A 6 8.45 -1.32 -2.78
CA VAL A 6 9.48 -1.90 -1.91
C VAL A 6 9.76 -0.94 -0.75
N SER A 7 9.80 -1.47 0.47
CA SER A 7 10.24 -0.75 1.66
C SER A 7 11.47 -1.42 2.26
N GLY A 8 12.59 -0.70 2.32
CA GLY A 8 13.86 -1.21 2.86
C GLY A 8 13.83 -1.51 4.37
N VAL A 9 12.79 -1.05 5.07
CA VAL A 9 12.58 -1.32 6.51
C VAL A 9 11.48 -2.35 6.76
N ALA A 10 10.79 -2.82 5.72
CA ALA A 10 9.78 -3.85 5.86
C ALA A 10 10.41 -5.24 6.00
N HIS A 11 9.86 -6.04 6.92
CA HIS A 11 10.21 -7.46 7.08
C HIS A 11 8.99 -8.38 6.84
N LYS A 12 7.84 -7.80 6.52
CA LYS A 12 6.54 -8.43 6.30
C LYS A 12 5.85 -7.74 5.12
N LEU A 13 4.79 -8.33 4.59
CA LEU A 13 3.86 -7.57 3.75
C LEU A 13 3.18 -6.51 4.59
N THR A 14 3.36 -5.25 4.25
CA THR A 14 2.74 -4.13 4.95
C THR A 14 1.55 -3.68 4.12
N LEU A 15 0.34 -3.90 4.64
CA LEU A 15 -0.93 -3.64 3.98
C LEU A 15 -1.41 -2.24 4.37
N GLU A 16 -1.39 -1.29 3.44
CA GLU A 16 -1.65 0.11 3.73
C GLU A 16 -3.16 0.42 3.73
N GLN A 17 -3.70 0.79 4.88
CA GLN A 17 -5.13 1.06 5.06
C GLN A 17 -5.55 2.44 4.52
N GLN A 18 -4.62 3.40 4.45
CA GLN A 18 -4.90 4.78 4.11
C GLN A 18 -3.70 5.46 3.42
N ALA A 19 -3.95 6.60 2.78
CA ALA A 19 -2.93 7.45 2.18
C ALA A 19 -3.18 8.93 2.55
N HIS A 20 -2.13 9.75 2.45
CA HIS A 20 -2.14 11.16 2.81
C HIS A 20 -2.05 12.03 1.56
N ASN A 21 -2.63 13.22 1.60
CA ASN A 21 -2.54 14.19 0.51
C ASN A 21 -1.35 15.13 0.69
N ASP A 22 -0.66 15.14 1.83
CA ASP A 22 0.29 16.17 2.21
C ASP A 22 1.63 15.61 2.74
N GLY A 23 2.57 16.52 2.98
CA GLY A 23 3.88 16.20 3.56
C GLY A 23 4.93 15.71 2.55
N TYR A 24 4.71 15.92 1.25
CA TYR A 24 5.65 15.52 0.21
C TYR A 24 6.85 16.47 0.15
N ASP A 25 7.87 16.19 0.95
CA ASP A 25 9.06 17.04 1.05
C ASP A 25 10.35 16.43 0.46
N ARG A 26 10.27 15.18 0.03
CA ARG A 26 11.39 14.43 -0.52
C ARG A 26 11.44 14.55 -2.02
N CYS A 27 12.60 14.94 -2.55
CA CYS A 27 12.86 14.92 -3.98
C CYS A 27 12.76 13.50 -4.54
N ASP A 28 12.18 13.38 -5.73
CA ASP A 28 12.21 12.16 -6.52
C ASP A 28 13.57 11.94 -7.22
N MET A 29 13.63 10.92 -8.07
CA MET A 29 14.84 10.58 -8.84
C MET A 29 15.28 11.68 -9.82
N GLN A 30 14.39 12.64 -10.14
CA GLN A 30 14.70 13.80 -10.97
C GLN A 30 14.97 15.06 -10.14
N GLY A 31 15.01 14.95 -8.82
CA GLY A 31 15.18 16.11 -7.94
C GLY A 31 13.89 16.90 -7.72
N MET A 32 12.73 16.37 -8.15
CA MET A 32 11.47 17.09 -8.17
C MET A 32 10.63 16.82 -6.92
N VAL A 33 9.84 17.81 -6.52
CA VAL A 33 8.89 17.75 -5.41
C VAL A 33 7.64 18.55 -5.80
N PRO A 34 6.41 18.16 -5.39
CA PRO A 34 5.22 18.96 -5.68
C PRO A 34 5.37 20.37 -5.12
N THR A 35 5.04 21.39 -5.93
CA THR A 35 5.19 22.80 -5.54
C THR A 35 4.42 23.12 -4.26
N THR A 36 3.21 22.58 -4.13
CA THR A 36 2.30 22.77 -3.00
C THR A 36 2.56 21.80 -1.85
N ARG A 37 3.48 20.85 -2.02
CA ARG A 37 3.69 19.72 -1.09
C ARG A 37 2.45 18.83 -0.92
N LEU A 38 1.51 18.92 -1.85
CA LEU A 38 0.30 18.11 -1.92
C LEU A 38 0.34 17.09 -3.06
N CYS A 39 -0.44 16.02 -2.96
CA CYS A 39 -0.63 15.05 -4.05
C CYS A 39 -1.66 15.55 -5.07
N VAL A 40 -2.81 16.01 -4.58
CA VAL A 40 -3.91 16.57 -5.37
C VAL A 40 -4.21 17.96 -4.81
N ASP A 41 -3.90 18.98 -5.59
CA ASP A 41 -4.22 20.37 -5.27
C ASP A 41 -5.74 20.54 -5.16
N GLU A 42 -6.19 21.35 -4.20
CA GLU A 42 -7.62 21.61 -3.93
C GLU A 42 -8.46 20.37 -3.57
N SER A 43 -7.84 19.23 -3.26
CA SER A 43 -8.57 18.08 -2.70
C SER A 43 -9.24 18.45 -1.38
N CYS A 44 -10.52 18.10 -1.23
CA CYS A 44 -11.23 18.23 0.03
C CYS A 44 -10.81 17.19 1.09
N HIS A 45 -9.97 16.23 0.72
CA HIS A 45 -9.45 15.18 1.60
C HIS A 45 -7.95 15.36 1.83
N HIS A 46 -7.54 15.43 3.10
CA HIS A 46 -6.14 15.33 3.53
C HIS A 46 -5.68 13.88 3.68
N LEU A 47 -6.62 12.97 3.88
CA LEU A 47 -6.39 11.55 4.11
C LEU A 47 -7.57 10.78 3.55
N ILE A 48 -7.28 9.67 2.88
CA ILE A 48 -8.32 8.77 2.38
C ILE A 48 -8.06 7.37 2.92
N VAL A 49 -9.09 6.77 3.50
CA VAL A 49 -9.08 5.38 3.97
C VAL A 49 -9.63 4.50 2.86
N SER A 50 -8.89 3.44 2.50
CA SER A 50 -9.37 2.40 1.59
C SER A 50 -10.63 1.74 2.14
N SER A 51 -11.60 1.42 1.26
CA SER A 51 -12.79 0.68 1.69
C SER A 51 -12.55 -0.83 1.76
N ILE A 52 -11.41 -1.30 1.24
CA ILE A 52 -10.89 -2.63 1.52
C ILE A 52 -10.34 -2.62 2.95
N ASP A 53 -10.88 -3.49 3.79
CA ASP A 53 -10.45 -3.72 5.16
C ASP A 53 -9.16 -4.55 5.17
N MET A 54 -8.04 -3.87 5.42
CA MET A 54 -6.72 -4.50 5.46
C MET A 54 -6.52 -5.36 6.69
N SER A 55 -7.32 -5.21 7.74
CA SER A 55 -7.28 -6.09 8.91
C SER A 55 -7.80 -7.48 8.55
N LEU A 56 -8.88 -7.55 7.76
CA LEU A 56 -9.38 -8.83 7.23
C LEU A 56 -8.39 -9.47 6.25
N VAL A 57 -7.80 -8.67 5.35
CA VAL A 57 -6.74 -9.17 4.44
C VAL A 57 -5.54 -9.70 5.23
N CYS A 58 -5.10 -8.97 6.26
CA CYS A 58 -4.00 -9.35 7.13
C CYS A 58 -4.26 -10.67 7.85
N LYS A 59 -5.49 -10.83 8.35
CA LYS A 59 -5.94 -12.07 8.97
C LYS A 59 -5.88 -13.24 7.98
N ASP A 60 -6.49 -13.09 6.80
CA ASP A 60 -6.51 -14.13 5.76
C ASP A 60 -5.08 -14.56 5.35
N VAL A 61 -4.15 -13.61 5.20
CA VAL A 61 -2.75 -13.91 4.86
C VAL A 61 -2.04 -14.67 5.99
N ASN A 62 -2.20 -14.22 7.23
CA ASN A 62 -1.53 -14.82 8.38
C ASN A 62 -2.13 -16.20 8.76
N GLU A 63 -3.40 -16.46 8.44
CA GLU A 63 -4.07 -17.76 8.64
C GLU A 63 -3.79 -18.77 7.50
N ALA A 64 -3.28 -18.32 6.34
CA ALA A 64 -3.00 -19.16 5.18
C ALA A 64 -1.77 -20.09 5.34
N ASN A 65 -1.15 -20.15 6.52
CA ASN A 65 0.03 -20.97 6.84
C ASN A 65 1.18 -20.82 5.81
N LEU A 66 1.48 -19.57 5.47
CA LEU A 66 2.57 -19.19 4.55
C LEU A 66 3.82 -18.82 5.34
N LYS A 67 4.99 -18.91 4.70
CA LYS A 67 6.23 -18.34 5.27
C LYS A 67 6.17 -16.82 5.39
N VAL A 68 5.45 -16.17 4.48
CA VAL A 68 5.24 -14.73 4.49
C VAL A 68 4.17 -14.38 5.50
N SER A 69 4.45 -13.37 6.33
CA SER A 69 3.46 -12.77 7.23
C SER A 69 3.13 -11.35 6.78
N SER A 70 1.99 -10.84 7.23
CA SER A 70 1.53 -9.48 6.96
C SER A 70 1.23 -8.69 8.23
N VAL A 71 1.23 -7.37 8.09
CA VAL A 71 0.83 -6.39 9.10
C VAL A 71 0.05 -5.26 8.44
N VAL A 72 -0.90 -4.67 9.15
CA VAL A 72 -1.61 -3.46 8.68
C VAL A 72 -0.78 -2.23 9.01
N SER A 73 -0.71 -1.29 8.08
CA SER A 73 -0.10 0.03 8.28
C SER A 73 -1.11 1.12 7.95
N HIS A 74 -0.94 2.26 8.61
CA HIS A 74 -1.72 3.48 8.39
C HIS A 74 -0.82 4.63 7.89
N ASP A 75 0.44 4.32 7.56
CA ASP A 75 1.43 5.28 7.12
C ASP A 75 2.30 4.68 6.01
N PRO A 76 1.88 4.83 4.73
CA PRO A 76 2.68 4.44 3.57
C PRO A 76 3.88 5.37 3.33
N GLY A 77 4.15 6.32 4.22
CA GLY A 77 5.18 7.34 4.08
C GLY A 77 4.67 8.61 3.40
N ARG A 78 5.60 9.45 2.93
CA ARG A 78 5.33 10.68 2.16
C ARG A 78 6.36 10.81 1.04
N TYR A 79 6.27 9.87 0.12
CA TYR A 79 7.06 9.79 -1.10
C TYR A 79 6.18 9.20 -2.22
N LEU A 80 6.77 8.59 -3.25
CA LEU A 80 6.02 8.10 -4.42
C LEU A 80 5.01 7.00 -4.10
N CYS A 81 5.25 6.17 -3.08
CA CYS A 81 4.31 5.12 -2.67
C CYS A 81 2.98 5.71 -2.19
N ASP A 82 3.04 6.60 -1.20
CA ASP A 82 1.85 7.31 -0.69
C ASP A 82 1.21 8.20 -1.78
N PHE A 83 2.02 8.90 -2.59
CA PHE A 83 1.51 9.77 -3.67
C PHE A 83 0.66 8.98 -4.69
N THR A 84 1.20 7.86 -5.20
CA THR A 84 0.48 7.04 -6.18
C THR A 84 -0.74 6.34 -5.56
N TYR A 85 -0.63 5.96 -4.28
CA TYR A 85 -1.75 5.39 -3.54
C TYR A 85 -2.88 6.40 -3.34
N PHE A 86 -2.56 7.60 -2.86
CA PHE A 86 -3.51 8.68 -2.64
C PHE A 86 -4.25 9.03 -3.92
N LEU A 87 -3.53 9.19 -5.03
CA LEU A 87 -4.14 9.47 -6.34
C LEU A 87 -5.15 8.39 -6.75
N SER A 88 -4.84 7.12 -6.47
CA SER A 88 -5.73 6.00 -6.79
C SER A 88 -6.94 5.94 -5.87
N LEU A 89 -6.76 6.19 -4.56
CA LEU A 89 -7.85 6.29 -3.59
C LEU A 89 -8.78 7.47 -3.89
N HIS A 90 -8.21 8.62 -4.26
CA HIS A 90 -8.95 9.81 -4.67
C HIS A 90 -9.79 9.56 -5.93
N THR A 91 -9.29 8.72 -6.84
CA THR A 91 -10.04 8.29 -8.03
C THR A 91 -11.15 7.29 -7.68
N ASN A 92 -10.82 6.26 -6.91
CA ASN A 92 -11.77 5.26 -6.43
C ASN A 92 -11.22 4.51 -5.20
N LYS A 93 -11.71 4.85 -4.01
CA LYS A 93 -11.33 4.22 -2.74
C LYS A 93 -11.91 2.81 -2.53
N ASP A 94 -12.88 2.39 -3.34
CA ASP A 94 -13.60 1.13 -3.16
C ASP A 94 -12.86 -0.06 -3.79
N CYS A 95 -11.89 0.20 -4.66
CA CYS A 95 -11.14 -0.85 -5.35
C CYS A 95 -9.64 -0.57 -5.49
N SER A 96 -9.09 0.39 -4.74
CA SER A 96 -7.66 0.74 -4.77
C SER A 96 -6.97 0.32 -3.47
N ALA A 97 -5.81 -0.32 -3.59
CA ALA A 97 -5.00 -0.80 -2.46
C ALA A 97 -3.51 -0.59 -2.72
N PHE A 98 -2.72 -0.55 -1.64
CA PHE A 98 -1.27 -0.52 -1.70
C PHE A 98 -0.67 -1.54 -0.72
N ILE A 99 0.38 -2.24 -1.16
CA ILE A 99 1.14 -3.19 -0.35
C ILE A 99 2.62 -2.81 -0.42
N HIS A 100 3.23 -2.53 0.73
CA HIS A 100 4.68 -2.50 0.84
C HIS A 100 5.24 -3.92 1.01
N VAL A 101 6.30 -4.24 0.27
CA VAL A 101 7.02 -5.52 0.37
C VAL A 101 8.46 -5.30 0.87
N PRO A 102 9.04 -6.27 1.59
CA PRO A 102 10.47 -6.31 1.85
C PRO A 102 11.29 -6.41 0.56
N PRO A 103 12.58 -6.07 0.59
CA PRO A 103 13.50 -6.38 -0.50
C PRO A 103 13.51 -7.88 -0.82
N LEU A 104 13.77 -8.21 -2.08
CA LEU A 104 13.93 -9.60 -2.50
C LEU A 104 15.07 -10.26 -1.73
N ASP A 105 14.84 -11.52 -1.36
CA ASP A 105 15.76 -12.37 -0.61
C ASP A 105 16.11 -11.83 0.79
N ALA A 106 15.32 -10.88 1.30
CA ALA A 106 15.48 -10.28 2.62
C ALA A 106 14.12 -9.81 3.21
N PRO A 107 13.35 -10.66 3.92
CA PRO A 107 13.65 -12.03 4.36
C PRO A 107 13.05 -13.12 3.47
N TYR A 108 12.37 -12.75 2.38
CA TYR A 108 11.58 -13.65 1.56
C TYR A 108 12.09 -13.69 0.13
N THR A 109 12.10 -14.88 -0.44
CA THR A 109 12.37 -15.06 -1.88
C THR A 109 11.26 -14.42 -2.72
N ALA A 110 11.56 -14.14 -4.00
CA ALA A 110 10.56 -13.66 -4.94
C ALA A 110 9.32 -14.58 -5.03
N SER A 111 9.52 -15.90 -4.98
CA SER A 111 8.41 -16.86 -5.02
C SER A 111 7.56 -16.81 -3.76
N GLU A 112 8.16 -16.65 -2.58
CA GLU A 112 7.43 -16.52 -1.32
C GLU A 112 6.62 -15.23 -1.29
N LEU A 113 7.22 -14.10 -1.70
CA LEU A 113 6.51 -12.81 -1.83
C LEU A 113 5.37 -12.90 -2.85
N ALA A 114 5.57 -13.52 -4.00
CA ALA A 114 4.52 -13.70 -5.00
C ALA A 114 3.34 -14.50 -4.45
N VAL A 115 3.61 -15.53 -3.64
CA VAL A 115 2.55 -16.30 -2.96
C VAL A 115 1.81 -15.45 -1.93
N GLY A 116 2.53 -14.70 -1.09
CA GLY A 116 1.90 -13.80 -0.11
C GLY A 116 1.05 -12.71 -0.77
N LEU A 117 1.57 -12.06 -1.82
CA LEU A 117 0.86 -11.06 -2.61
C LEU A 117 -0.40 -11.63 -3.26
N ARG A 118 -0.32 -12.81 -3.88
CA ARG A 118 -1.50 -13.47 -4.46
C ARG A 118 -2.57 -13.70 -3.40
N THR A 119 -2.20 -14.22 -2.23
CA THR A 119 -3.14 -14.46 -1.13
C THR A 119 -3.80 -13.16 -0.66
N ALA A 120 -3.02 -12.09 -0.49
CA ALA A 120 -3.54 -10.78 -0.14
C ALA A 120 -4.54 -10.26 -1.20
N ILE A 121 -4.18 -10.29 -2.48
CA ILE A 121 -5.03 -9.84 -3.58
C ILE A 121 -6.33 -10.66 -3.65
N CYS A 122 -6.26 -11.98 -3.48
CA CYS A 122 -7.45 -12.83 -3.42
C CYS A 122 -8.35 -12.46 -2.24
N ALA A 123 -7.79 -12.15 -1.06
CA ALA A 123 -8.56 -11.69 0.08
C ALA A 123 -9.22 -10.32 -0.17
N MET A 124 -8.54 -9.40 -0.85
CA MET A 124 -9.10 -8.11 -1.28
C MET A 124 -10.27 -8.30 -2.25
N LEU A 125 -10.13 -9.19 -3.24
CA LEU A 125 -11.18 -9.45 -4.25
C LEU A 125 -12.49 -9.92 -3.62
N LYS A 126 -12.45 -10.69 -2.53
CA LYS A 126 -13.66 -11.12 -1.79
C LYS A 126 -14.48 -9.94 -1.25
N GLN A 127 -13.86 -8.77 -1.07
CA GLN A 127 -14.51 -7.56 -0.54
C GLN A 127 -15.04 -6.63 -1.64
N VAL A 128 -14.56 -6.78 -2.89
CA VAL A 128 -14.91 -5.90 -4.02
C VAL A 128 -15.99 -6.52 -4.91
N LEU A 129 -16.13 -7.85 -4.94
CA LEU A 129 -17.09 -8.58 -5.78
C LEU A 129 -18.50 -8.66 -5.14
N VAL A 130 -19.03 -7.54 -4.67
CA VAL A 130 -20.39 -7.45 -4.10
C VAL A 130 -21.41 -7.14 -5.20
#